data_AF-A0A067GBB2-F1
#
_entry.id   AF-A0A067GBB2-F1
#
_cell.length_a   1.000
_cell.length_b   1.000
_cell.length_c   1.000
_cell.angle_alpha   90.00
_cell.angle_beta   90.00
_cell.angle_gamma   90.00
#
_symmetry.space_group_name_H-M   'P 1'
#
loop_
_entity.id
_entity.type
_entity.pdbx_description
1 polymer ?
#
loop_
_entity_poly.entity_id
_entity_poly.type
_entity_poly.pdbx_seq_one_letter_code
_entity_poly.pdbx_strand_id
1 'polypeptide(L)' 'MEASKETGTVAAPKMDLTLKIYNSMTQQKELFTPIVRGKVGMYVCGVTAYDLSHLGHARAAVSFDLLY' A
#
# COMPACT_ATOMS: atom_id res chain seq x y z
N MET A 1 29.74 8.61 -27.91
CA MET A 1 30.37 8.08 -26.68
C MET A 1 29.32 8.13 -25.59
N GLU A 2 28.47 7.12 -25.54
CA GLU A 2 28.77 5.85 -24.85
C GLU A 2 29.07 6.10 -23.37
N ALA A 3 28.52 5.39 -22.41
CA ALA A 3 27.51 4.34 -22.41
C ALA A 3 27.25 4.10 -20.92
N SER A 4 26.03 3.66 -20.63
CA SER A 4 25.75 2.57 -19.70
C SER A 4 26.54 2.52 -18.39
N LYS A 5 25.83 2.75 -17.29
CA LYS A 5 25.73 1.72 -16.26
C LYS A 5 24.26 1.47 -15.93
N GLU A 6 23.71 0.48 -16.63
CA GLU A 6 22.60 -0.34 -16.16
C GLU A 6 23.08 -1.16 -14.95
N THR A 7 22.27 -1.19 -13.89
CA THR A 7 22.06 -2.34 -12.99
C THR A 7 20.96 -1.94 -12.00
N GLY A 8 19.81 -2.57 -11.86
CA GLY A 8 19.24 -3.72 -12.54
C GLY A 8 17.73 -3.65 -12.39
N THR A 9 17.05 -3.75 -13.51
CA THR A 9 15.62 -4.02 -13.65
C THR A 9 15.32 -5.39 -13.06
N VAL A 10 14.64 -5.44 -11.92
CA VAL A 10 13.74 -6.57 -11.66
C VAL A 10 12.35 -6.11 -12.09
N ALA A 11 11.98 -6.57 -13.28
CA ALA A 11 10.66 -6.43 -13.84
C ALA A 11 9.70 -7.26 -12.99
N ALA A 12 8.80 -6.61 -12.26
CA ALA A 12 7.56 -7.25 -11.85
C ALA A 12 6.71 -7.46 -13.11
N PRO A 13 6.03 -8.60 -13.24
CA PRO A 13 5.37 -8.99 -14.48
C PRO A 13 4.33 -7.95 -14.88
N LYS A 14 4.37 -7.53 -16.15
CA LYS A 14 3.37 -6.66 -16.76
C LYS A 14 2.02 -7.38 -16.80
N MET A 15 1.19 -7.06 -15.82
CA MET A 15 -0.26 -6.96 -15.95
C MET A 15 -0.57 -5.52 -15.56
N ASP A 16 -1.22 -4.74 -16.42
CA ASP A 16 -1.58 -3.35 -16.14
C ASP A 16 -2.77 -3.29 -15.16
N LEU A 17 -2.55 -3.83 -13.96
CA LEU A 17 -3.38 -3.63 -12.78
C LEU A 17 -2.70 -2.53 -11.95
N THR A 18 -2.77 -1.33 -12.49
CA THR A 18 -2.27 -0.15 -11.82
C THR A 18 -3.06 0.07 -10.50
N LEU A 19 -2.42 -0.17 -9.36
CA LEU A 19 -3.04 -0.02 -8.04
C LEU A 19 -3.34 1.46 -7.76
N LYS A 20 -4.63 1.78 -7.56
CA LYS A 20 -5.08 3.12 -7.18
C LYS A 20 -5.66 3.10 -5.78
N ILE A 21 -5.17 3.97 -4.91
CA ILE A 21 -5.63 4.10 -3.52
C ILE A 21 -6.38 5.42 -3.38
N TYR A 22 -7.47 5.41 -2.63
CA TYR A 22 -8.20 6.64 -2.30
C TYR A 22 -7.42 7.40 -1.21
N ASN A 23 -6.95 8.59 -1.55
CA ASN A 23 -6.24 9.45 -0.63
C ASN A 23 -7.24 10.41 0.04
N SER A 24 -7.46 10.27 1.34
CA SER A 24 -8.38 11.12 2.08
C SER A 24 -7.93 12.59 2.17
N MET A 25 -6.63 12.89 2.00
CA MET A 25 -6.13 14.28 2.02
C MET A 25 -6.52 15.05 0.74
N THR A 26 -6.48 14.40 -0.41
CA THR A 26 -6.82 14.99 -1.71
C THR A 26 -8.24 14.63 -2.18
N GLN A 27 -8.89 13.68 -1.49
CA GLN A 27 -10.21 13.13 -1.77
C GLN A 27 -10.33 12.48 -3.16
N GLN A 28 -9.20 12.02 -3.71
CA GLN A 28 -9.13 11.43 -5.04
C GLN A 28 -8.45 10.05 -5.02
N LYS A 29 -8.71 9.26 -6.07
CA LYS A 29 -8.02 7.99 -6.28
C LYS A 29 -6.69 8.26 -6.98
N GLU A 30 -5.60 8.08 -6.26
CA GLU A 30 -4.25 8.36 -6.73
C GLU A 30 -3.51 7.06 -7.07
N LEU A 31 -2.53 7.18 -7.96
CA LEU A 31 -1.63 6.10 -8.30
C LEU A 31 -0.75 5.75 -7.09
N PHE A 32 -0.80 4.51 -6.62
CA PHE A 32 0.09 4.08 -5.55
C PHE A 32 1.52 3.88 -6.08
N THR A 33 2.47 4.67 -5.58
CA THR A 33 3.90 4.52 -5.86
C THR A 33 4.65 4.40 -4.53
N PRO A 34 5.36 3.29 -4.27
CA PRO A 34 6.07 3.12 -3.01
C PRO A 34 7.28 4.05 -2.92
N ILE A 35 7.57 4.52 -1.70
CA ILE A 35 8.73 5.39 -1.41
C ILE A 35 10.04 4.65 -1.69
N VAL A 36 10.10 3.36 -1.32
CA VAL A 36 11.23 2.46 -1.59
C VAL A 36 10.76 1.35 -2.53
N ARG A 37 11.44 1.18 -3.67
CA ARG A 37 11.06 0.17 -4.65
C ARG A 37 11.02 -1.23 -4.01
N GLY A 38 9.90 -1.93 -4.18
CA GLY A 38 9.70 -3.28 -3.63
C GLY A 38 9.43 -3.35 -2.13
N LYS A 39 9.29 -2.20 -1.43
CA LYS A 39 8.91 -2.15 -0.02
C LYS A 39 7.77 -1.16 0.21
N VAL A 40 6.74 -1.60 0.92
CA VAL A 40 5.62 -0.76 1.33
C VAL A 40 5.62 -0.67 2.86
N GLY A 41 5.61 0.54 3.38
CA GLY A 41 5.32 0.78 4.79
C GLY A 41 3.84 1.11 4.95
N MET A 42 3.14 0.39 5.83
CA MET A 42 1.74 0.61 6.14
C MET A 42 1.56 0.74 7.64
N TYR A 43 0.92 1.83 8.07
CA TYR A 43 0.54 2.05 9.46
C TYR A 43 -0.98 2.07 9.56
N VAL A 44 -1.51 1.31 10.52
CA VAL A 44 -2.94 1.25 10.82
C VAL A 44 -3.10 1.49 12.31
N CYS A 45 -3.95 2.44 12.68
CA CYS A 45 -4.28 2.66 14.10
C CYS A 45 -4.92 1.39 14.68
N GLY A 46 -4.36 0.91 15.79
CA GLY A 46 -4.90 -0.24 16.52
C GLY A 46 -6.12 0.09 17.38
N VAL A 47 -6.58 -0.91 18.13
CA VAL A 47 -7.64 -0.73 19.12
C VAL A 47 -7.07 -0.16 20.42
N THR A 48 -7.84 0.70 21.09
CA THR A 48 -7.55 1.06 22.48
C THR A 48 -8.09 -0.04 23.39
N ALA A 49 -7.21 -0.77 24.07
CA ALA A 49 -7.53 -2.02 24.78
C ALA A 49 -8.18 -1.81 26.16
N TYR A 50 -9.26 -1.02 26.23
CA TYR A 50 -10.06 -0.84 27.45
C TYR A 50 -11.32 -1.70 27.52
N ASP A 51 -11.80 -2.20 26.37
CA ASP A 51 -13.02 -3.01 26.29
C ASP A 51 -12.91 -4.04 25.14
N LEU A 52 -13.91 -4.93 25.04
CA LEU A 52 -14.02 -5.94 24.02
C LEU A 52 -14.14 -5.34 22.62
N SER A 53 -13.54 -6.03 21.65
CA SER A 53 -13.61 -5.59 20.25
C SER A 53 -15.01 -5.80 19.67
N HIS A 54 -15.56 -4.74 19.09
CA HIS A 54 -16.84 -4.79 18.39
C HIS A 54 -16.64 -4.94 16.88
N LEU A 55 -17.73 -5.13 16.14
CA LEU A 55 -17.71 -5.39 14.70
C LEU A 55 -16.96 -4.31 13.89
N GLY A 56 -16.95 -3.07 14.37
CA GLY A 56 -16.20 -1.96 13.78
C GLY A 56 -14.70 -2.21 13.75
N HIS A 57 -14.12 -2.69 14.86
CA HIS A 57 -12.71 -3.07 14.92
C HIS A 57 -12.40 -4.23 13.97
N ALA A 58 -13.27 -5.24 13.92
CA ALA A 58 -13.11 -6.39 13.04
C ALA A 58 -13.13 -5.98 11.55
N ARG A 59 -14.06 -5.10 11.16
CA ARG A 59 -14.15 -4.58 9.79
C ARG A 59 -12.87 -3.85 9.40
N ALA A 60 -12.34 -2.99 10.27
CA ALA A 60 -11.09 -2.27 9.99
C ALA A 60 -9.92 -3.24 9.83
N ALA A 61 -9.75 -4.17 10.77
CA ALA A 61 -8.68 -5.17 10.72
C ALA A 61 -8.71 -5.99 9.42
N VAL A 62 -9.88 -6.54 9.05
CA VAL A 62 -10.04 -7.33 7.82
C VAL A 62 -9.80 -6.50 6.56
N SER A 63 -10.25 -5.23 6.54
CA SER A 63 -10.08 -4.38 5.35
C SER A 63 -8.60 -4.11 5.05
N PHE A 64 -7.77 -3.96 6.08
CA PHE A 64 -6.32 -3.74 5.92
C PHE A 64 -5.53 -5.05 5.78
N ASP A 65 -6.07 -6.17 6.24
CA ASP A 65 -5.51 -7.51 5.97
C ASP A 65 -5.62 -7.87 4.48
N LEU A 66 -6.77 -7.59 3.86
CA LEU A 66 -6.98 -7.79 2.41
C LEU A 66 -6.11 -6.89 1.51
N LEU A 67 -5.48 -5.85 2.07
CA LEU A 67 -4.60 -4.94 1.34
C LEU A 67 -3.13 -5.42 1.30
N TYR A 68 -2.79 -6.48 2.04
CA TYR A 68 -1.47 -7.13 2.00
C TYR A 68 -1.35 -8.11 0.83
#